data_AF-A0P4K3-F1
#
_entry.id   AF-A0P4K3-F1
#
_cell.length_a   1.000
_cell.length_b   1.000
_cell.length_c   1.000
_cell.angle_alpha   90.00
_cell.angle_beta   90.00
_cell.angle_gamma   90.00
#
_symmetry.space_group_name_H-M   'P 1'
#
loop_
_entity.id
_entity.type
_entity.pdbx_description
1 polymer ?
#
loop_
_entity_poly.entity_id
_entity_poly.type
_entity_poly.pdbx_seq_one_letter_code
_entity_poly.pdbx_strand_id
1 'polypeptide(L)'
;MQLSNAARLYACLFYELITHITLWFVVTFFISLFFHSEIAQNSNFLRFILWIISGWYCIYSWSHGGQTLAMKAWRFKLIPPKNQSFQFFLFRYLLASLGALLILAFYLNILFGGKQFIHDLILKSKITYIQTS
;
A
#
# COMPACT_ATOMS: atom_id res chain seq x y z
N MET A 1 -6.12 -8.69 25.79
CA MET A 1 -5.83 -9.56 24.63
C MET A 1 -4.68 -8.95 23.83
N GLN A 2 -3.46 -9.49 23.93
CA GLN A 2 -2.37 -9.12 23.03
C GLN A 2 -2.65 -9.79 21.67
N LEU A 3 -3.31 -9.09 20.74
CA LEU A 3 -3.33 -9.56 19.35
C LEU A 3 -1.88 -9.76 18.91
N SER A 4 -1.58 -10.93 18.33
CA SER A 4 -0.26 -11.20 17.76
C SER A 4 0.09 -10.09 16.76
N ASN A 5 1.38 -9.72 16.68
CA ASN A 5 1.84 -8.67 15.77
C ASN A 5 1.41 -8.92 14.32
N ALA A 6 1.32 -10.20 13.92
CA ALA A 6 0.80 -10.63 12.63
C ALA A 6 -0.67 -10.22 12.42
N ALA A 7 -1.55 -10.44 13.40
CA ALA A 7 -2.97 -10.08 13.28
C ALA A 7 -3.15 -8.56 13.09
N ARG A 8 -2.34 -7.74 13.75
CA ARG A 8 -2.34 -6.28 13.54
C ARG A 8 -1.86 -5.90 12.14
N LEU A 9 -0.85 -6.57 11.61
CA LEU A 9 -0.37 -6.33 10.24
C LEU A 9 -1.44 -6.69 9.21
N TYR A 10 -2.14 -7.82 9.37
CA TYR A 10 -3.25 -8.19 8.50
C TYR A 10 -4.44 -7.24 8.62
N ALA A 11 -4.77 -6.78 9.83
CA ALA A 11 -5.79 -5.76 10.01
C ALA A 11 -5.40 -4.43 9.34
N CYS A 12 -4.12 -4.06 9.39
CA CYS A 12 -3.59 -2.90 8.67
C CYS A 12 -3.69 -3.08 7.14
N LEU A 13 -3.36 -4.25 6.60
CA LEU A 13 -3.53 -4.54 5.18
C LEU A 13 -4.99 -4.47 4.75
N PHE A 14 -5.89 -5.05 5.55
CA PHE A 14 -7.32 -5.01 5.28
C PHE A 14 -7.85 -3.57 5.28
N TYR A 15 -7.38 -2.75 6.23
CA TYR A 15 -7.71 -1.33 6.27
C TYR A 15 -7.16 -0.56 5.06
N GLU A 16 -5.97 -0.92 4.58
CA GLU A 16 -5.40 -0.33 3.35
C GLU A 16 -6.25 -0.68 2.13
N LEU A 17 -6.79 -1.91 2.05
CA LEU A 17 -7.71 -2.30 0.97
C LEU A 17 -8.98 -1.43 0.98
N ILE A 18 -9.58 -1.20 2.16
CA ILE A 18 -10.75 -0.32 2.28
C ILE A 18 -10.40 1.11 1.83
N THR A 19 -9.22 1.59 2.20
CA THR A 19 -8.73 2.92 1.80
C THR A 19 -8.61 3.02 0.28
N HIS A 20 -8.04 1.99 -0.38
CA HIS A 20 -7.96 1.93 -1.84
C HIS A 20 -9.32 1.82 -2.51
N ILE A 21 -10.25 1.01 -2.00
CA ILE A 21 -11.62 0.92 -2.52
C ILE A 21 -12.30 2.30 -2.48
N THR A 22 -12.13 3.03 -1.38
CA THR A 22 -12.68 4.37 -1.21
C THR A 22 -12.05 5.35 -2.20
N LEU A 23 -10.72 5.32 -2.32
CA LEU A 23 -9.97 6.13 -3.28
C LEU A 23 -10.44 5.86 -4.71
N TRP A 24 -10.55 4.60 -5.12
CA TRP A 24 -10.99 4.21 -6.45
C TRP A 24 -12.42 4.65 -6.72
N PHE A 25 -13.32 4.48 -5.75
CA PHE A 25 -14.70 4.95 -5.88
C PHE A 25 -14.76 6.46 -6.13
N VAL A 26 -14.05 7.27 -5.34
CA VAL A 26 -14.00 8.73 -5.51
C VAL A 26 -13.43 9.12 -6.87
N VAL A 27 -12.33 8.49 -7.28
CA VAL A 27 -11.70 8.75 -8.57
C VAL A 27 -12.64 8.40 -9.73
N THR A 28 -13.22 7.20 -9.73
CA THR A 28 -14.14 6.76 -10.78
C THR A 28 -15.39 7.64 -10.83
N PHE A 29 -15.91 8.07 -9.68
CA PHE A 29 -17.02 9.01 -9.60
C PHE A 29 -16.69 10.34 -10.29
N PHE A 30 -15.54 10.95 -9.98
CA PHE A 30 -15.12 12.18 -10.62
C PHE A 30 -14.83 12.02 -12.11
N ILE A 31 -14.20 10.91 -12.51
CA ILE A 31 -13.96 10.62 -13.94
C ILE A 31 -15.29 10.53 -14.67
N SER A 32 -16.29 9.83 -14.13
CA SER A 32 -17.61 9.70 -14.75
C SER A 32 -18.38 11.02 -14.81
N LEU A 33 -18.12 11.96 -13.90
CA LEU A 33 -18.81 13.25 -13.84
C LEU A 33 -18.24 14.25 -14.84
N PHE A 34 -16.91 14.28 -15.00
CA PHE A 34 -16.22 15.27 -15.82
C PHE A 34 -15.84 14.76 -17.22
N PHE A 35 -15.59 13.46 -17.37
CA PHE A 35 -15.23 12.87 -18.66
C PHE A 35 -16.42 12.08 -19.20
N HIS A 36 -16.83 12.42 -20.43
CA HIS A 36 -17.87 11.66 -21.15
C HIS A 36 -17.46 10.18 -21.32
N SER A 37 -18.46 9.34 -21.57
CA SER A 37 -18.44 7.87 -21.46
C SER A 37 -17.28 7.11 -22.11
N GLU A 38 -16.48 7.70 -22.99
CA GLU A 38 -15.37 7.03 -23.67
C GLU A 38 -14.26 6.57 -22.73
N ILE A 39 -13.87 7.40 -21.76
CA ILE A 39 -12.85 7.05 -20.76
C ILE A 39 -13.40 6.05 -19.75
N ALA A 40 -14.68 6.17 -19.40
CA ALA A 40 -15.36 5.24 -18.50
C ALA A 40 -15.62 3.86 -19.15
N GLN A 41 -15.85 3.82 -20.46
CA GLN A 41 -16.06 2.58 -21.22
C GLN A 41 -14.75 1.84 -21.47
N ASN A 42 -13.61 2.54 -21.59
CA ASN A 42 -12.33 1.89 -21.71
C ASN A 42 -11.83 1.36 -20.35
N SER A 43 -12.28 0.15 -20.02
CA SER A 43 -11.94 -0.53 -18.76
C SER A 43 -10.42 -0.66 -18.51
N ASN A 44 -9.60 -0.81 -19.54
CA ASN A 44 -8.15 -0.91 -19.40
C ASN A 44 -7.52 0.44 -19.02
N PHE A 45 -7.99 1.52 -19.64
CA PHE A 45 -7.50 2.87 -19.35
C PHE A 45 -7.88 3.30 -17.93
N LEU A 46 -9.12 3.03 -17.51
CA LEU A 46 -9.57 3.28 -16.15
C LEU A 46 -8.73 2.51 -15.12
N ARG A 47 -8.47 1.21 -15.34
CA ARG A 47 -7.62 0.39 -14.47
C ARG A 47 -6.20 0.97 -14.34
N PHE A 48 -5.62 1.45 -15.44
CA PHE A 48 -4.31 2.07 -15.43
C PHE A 48 -4.28 3.38 -14.62
N ILE A 49 -5.29 4.24 -14.79
CA ILE A 49 -5.45 5.47 -13.99
C ILE A 49 -5.56 5.14 -12.50
N LEU A 50 -6.42 4.18 -12.13
CA LEU A 50 -6.60 3.76 -10.75
C LEU A 50 -5.30 3.23 -10.14
N TRP A 51 -4.53 2.47 -10.92
CA TRP A 51 -3.21 1.97 -10.50
C TRP A 51 -2.20 3.10 -10.31
N ILE A 52 -2.16 4.10 -11.20
CA ILE A 52 -1.30 5.28 -11.03
C ILE A 52 -1.67 6.05 -9.76
N ILE A 53 -2.96 6.30 -9.53
CA ILE A 53 -3.44 7.08 -8.39
C ILE A 53 -3.17 6.36 -7.07
N SER A 54 -3.36 5.03 -7.02
CA SER A 54 -2.92 4.22 -5.87
C SER A 54 -1.41 4.33 -5.61
N GLY A 55 -0.60 4.29 -6.67
CA GLY A 55 0.85 4.45 -6.57
C GLY A 55 1.23 5.82 -6.03
N TRP A 56 0.62 6.87 -6.58
CA TRP A 56 0.81 8.24 -6.12
C TRP A 56 0.48 8.40 -4.64
N TYR A 57 -0.70 7.92 -4.21
CA TYR A 57 -1.12 7.96 -2.81
C TYR A 57 -0.12 7.25 -1.89
N CYS A 58 0.27 6.02 -2.21
CA CYS A 58 1.23 5.24 -1.41
C CYS A 58 2.61 5.92 -1.34
N ILE A 59 3.17 6.30 -2.48
CA ILE A 59 4.49 6.93 -2.57
C ILE A 59 4.50 8.26 -1.82
N TYR A 60 3.48 9.09 -2.01
CA TYR A 60 3.34 10.37 -1.31
C TYR A 60 3.24 10.17 0.20
N SER A 61 2.40 9.23 0.66
CA SER A 61 2.20 8.99 2.08
C SER A 61 3.46 8.44 2.77
N TRP A 62 4.23 7.60 2.06
CA TRP A 62 5.52 7.11 2.57
C TRP A 62 6.62 8.17 2.53
N SER A 63 6.66 9.04 1.52
CA SER A 63 7.70 10.06 1.40
C SER A 63 7.54 11.20 2.40
N HIS A 64 6.30 11.64 2.66
CA HIS A 64 6.03 12.77 3.57
C HIS A 64 5.94 12.35 5.03
N GLY A 65 5.28 11.21 5.31
CA GLY A 65 4.99 10.78 6.68
C GLY A 65 5.60 9.43 7.09
N GLY A 66 6.16 8.67 6.14
CA GLY A 66 6.58 7.29 6.38
C GLY A 66 5.43 6.34 6.73
N GLN A 67 4.17 6.76 6.52
CA GLN A 67 2.98 6.04 6.97
C GLN A 67 1.82 6.32 6.03
N THR A 68 1.12 5.28 5.59
CA THR A 68 -0.23 5.38 4.97
C THR A 68 -1.30 5.68 6.01
N LEU A 69 -2.52 5.97 5.55
CA LEU A 69 -3.67 6.15 6.42
C LEU A 69 -3.92 4.90 7.29
N ALA A 70 -3.84 3.70 6.71
CA ALA A 70 -3.98 2.45 7.44
C ALA A 70 -2.85 2.25 8.45
N MET A 71 -1.60 2.52 8.04
CA MET A 71 -0.44 2.44 8.93
C MET A 71 -0.59 3.38 10.13
N LYS A 72 -1.11 4.59 9.93
CA LYS A 72 -1.40 5.52 11.03
C LYS A 72 -2.45 4.96 11.98
N ALA A 73 -3.54 4.40 11.47
CA ALA A 73 -4.62 3.82 12.28
C ALA A 73 -4.11 2.68 13.20
N TRP A 74 -3.16 1.87 12.71
CA TRP A 74 -2.57 0.75 13.44
C TRP A 74 -1.20 1.05 14.06
N ARG A 75 -0.78 2.32 14.05
CA ARG A 75 0.49 2.84 14.61
C ARG A 75 1.75 2.16 14.04
N PHE A 76 1.71 1.74 12.79
CA PHE A 76 2.86 1.22 12.06
C PHE A 76 3.61 2.34 11.34
N LYS A 77 4.95 2.29 11.33
CA LYS A 77 5.80 3.21 10.58
C LYS A 77 6.75 2.46 9.68
N LEU A 78 6.85 2.92 8.44
CA LEU A 78 7.89 2.49 7.54
C LEU A 78 9.21 3.16 7.94
N ILE A 79 10.21 2.34 8.21
CA ILE A 79 11.59 2.74 8.33
C ILE A 79 12.28 2.37 7.00
N PRO A 80 12.51 3.36 6.12
CA PRO A 80 13.29 3.17 4.91
C PRO A 80 14.79 2.94 5.23
N PRO A 81 15.58 2.43 4.28
CA PRO A 81 17.02 2.24 4.45
C PRO A 81 17.76 3.57 4.60
N LYS A 82 18.92 3.58 5.29
CA LYS A 82 19.73 4.78 5.63
C LYS A 82 19.98 5.76 4.47
N ASN A 83 20.03 5.27 3.22
CA ASN A 83 20.27 6.08 2.02
C ASN A 83 19.03 6.08 1.10
N GLN A 84 17.89 6.44 1.68
CA GLN A 84 16.60 6.43 1.01
C GLN A 84 16.51 7.48 -0.09
N SER A 85 16.41 7.02 -1.35
CA SER A 85 16.05 7.85 -2.50
C SER A 85 14.55 7.76 -2.77
N PHE A 86 13.96 8.74 -3.47
CA PHE A 86 12.57 8.66 -3.93
C PHE A 86 12.28 7.36 -4.73
N GLN A 87 13.29 6.87 -5.45
CA GLN A 87 13.25 5.60 -6.19
C GLN A 87 12.88 4.40 -5.31
N PHE A 88 13.27 4.40 -4.03
CA PHE A 88 12.93 3.31 -3.10
C PHE A 88 11.41 3.16 -2.95
N PHE A 89 10.67 4.27 -2.81
CA PHE A 89 9.21 4.22 -2.67
C PHE A 89 8.52 3.73 -3.94
N LEU A 90 9.06 4.10 -5.11
CA LEU A 90 8.59 3.63 -6.40
C LEU A 90 8.80 2.10 -6.53
N PHE A 91 10.01 1.61 -6.27
CA PHE A 91 10.29 0.17 -6.30
C PHE A 91 9.47 -0.60 -5.28
N ARG A 92 9.23 -0.02 -4.10
CA ARG A 92 8.35 -0.62 -3.09
C ARG A 92 6.93 -0.78 -3.60
N TYR A 93 6.38 0.23 -4.26
CA TYR A 93 5.05 0.15 -4.87
C TYR A 93 5.00 -0.88 -6.01
N LEU A 94 6.01 -0.91 -6.88
CA LEU A 94 6.09 -1.89 -7.97
C LEU A 94 6.18 -3.33 -7.43
N LEU A 95 7.04 -3.59 -6.44
CA LEU A 95 7.12 -4.92 -5.83
C LEU A 95 5.85 -5.28 -5.06
N ALA A 96 5.23 -4.34 -4.35
CA ALA A 96 3.98 -4.61 -3.63
C ALA A 96 2.84 -4.95 -4.61
N SER A 97 2.72 -4.22 -5.73
CA SER A 97 1.73 -4.49 -6.76
C SER A 97 1.99 -5.82 -7.48
N LEU A 98 3.24 -6.15 -7.81
CA LEU A 98 3.61 -7.48 -8.33
C LEU A 98 3.29 -8.59 -7.34
N GLY A 99 3.59 -8.39 -6.05
CA GLY A 99 3.28 -9.35 -4.99
C GLY A 99 1.79 -9.56 -4.79
N ALA A 100 0.97 -8.53 -5.02
CA ALA A 100 -0.48 -8.63 -5.02
C ALA A 100 -1.00 -9.41 -6.23
N LEU A 101 -0.44 -9.17 -7.43
CA LEU A 101 -0.78 -9.90 -8.66
C LEU A 101 -0.39 -11.39 -8.59
N LEU A 102 0.74 -11.71 -7.96
CA LEU A 102 1.25 -13.07 -7.73
C LEU A 102 0.56 -13.77 -6.54
N ILE A 103 -0.78 -13.75 -6.47
CA ILE A 103 -1.57 -14.51 -5.47
C ILE A 103 -1.21 -14.13 -4.02
N LEU A 104 -0.96 -12.85 -3.76
CA LEU A 104 -0.53 -12.38 -2.43
C LEU A 104 0.75 -13.08 -1.92
N ALA A 105 1.58 -13.70 -2.78
CA ALA A 105 2.75 -14.49 -2.35
C ALA A 105 3.68 -13.70 -1.41
N PHE A 106 3.84 -12.39 -1.63
CA PHE A 106 4.68 -11.52 -0.80
C PHE A 106 4.11 -11.26 0.60
N TYR A 107 2.81 -11.51 0.79
CA TYR A 107 2.08 -11.34 2.04
C TYR A 107 1.94 -12.65 2.83
N LEU A 108 2.20 -13.80 2.20
CA LEU A 108 2.17 -15.12 2.84
C LEU A 108 3.37 -15.37 3.76
N ASN A 109 4.49 -14.65 3.58
CA ASN A 109 5.69 -14.85 4.42
C ASN A 109 5.40 -14.73 5.92
N ILE A 110 4.46 -13.86 6.32
CA ILE A 110 4.07 -13.69 7.72
C ILE A 110 3.22 -14.87 8.24
N LEU A 111 2.39 -15.50 7.39
CA LEU A 111 1.67 -16.72 7.73
C LEU A 111 2.61 -17.90 7.99
N PHE A 112 3.74 -17.95 7.28
CA PHE A 112 4.80 -18.95 7.47
C PHE A 112 5.82 -18.58 8.56
N GLY A 113 5.52 -17.58 9.41
CA GLY A 113 6.36 -17.21 10.57
C GLY A 113 7.40 -16.12 10.29
N GLY A 114 7.42 -15.53 9.10
CA GLY A 114 8.23 -14.37 8.76
C GLY A 114 7.79 -13.11 9.53
N LYS A 115 8.74 -12.28 9.94
CA LYS A 115 8.46 -11.04 10.69
C LYS A 115 8.10 -9.84 9.79
N GLN A 116 8.23 -10.00 8.46
CA GLN A 116 8.15 -8.91 7.47
C GLN A 116 7.62 -9.42 6.13
N PHE A 117 7.10 -8.52 5.30
CA PHE A 117 6.72 -8.85 3.92
C PHE A 117 7.94 -9.10 3.04
N ILE A 118 7.79 -9.93 2.00
CA ILE A 118 8.91 -10.29 1.11
C ILE A 118 9.47 -9.06 0.39
N HIS A 119 8.61 -8.15 -0.06
CA HIS A 119 9.04 -6.91 -0.71
C HIS A 119 9.85 -6.00 0.23
N ASP A 120 9.50 -5.96 1.51
CA ASP A 120 10.24 -5.19 2.51
C ASP A 120 11.61 -5.82 2.82
N LEU A 121 11.72 -7.16 2.79
CA LEU A 121 13.00 -7.86 2.91
C LEU A 121 13.93 -7.55 1.73
N ILE A 122 13.42 -7.60 0.50
CA ILE A 122 14.19 -7.29 -0.72
C ILE A 122 14.71 -5.85 -0.67
N LEU A 123 13.88 -4.92 -0.24
CA LEU A 123 14.21 -3.49 -0.18
C LEU A 123 14.92 -3.08 1.12
N LYS A 124 15.20 -4.03 2.01
CA LYS A 124 15.81 -3.82 3.34
C LYS A 124 15.06 -2.77 4.17
N SER A 125 13.76 -2.64 3.97
CA SER A 125 12.87 -1.77 4.76
C SER A 125 12.24 -2.54 5.90
N LYS A 126 11.88 -1.81 6.96
CA LYS A 126 11.25 -2.41 8.13
C LYS A 126 10.01 -1.63 8.51
N ILE A 127 8.91 -2.34 8.77
CA ILE A 127 7.74 -1.78 9.41
C ILE A 127 7.91 -1.96 10.92
N THR A 128 7.90 -0.87 11.67
CA THR A 128 7.98 -0.89 13.14
C THR A 128 6.71 -0.32 13.75
N TYR A 129 6.37 -0.81 14.95
CA TYR A 129 5.28 -0.24 15.73
C TYR A 129 5.78 1.00 16.48
N ILE A 130 5.09 2.13 16.35
CA ILE A 130 5.37 3.31 17.16
C ILE A 130 4.61 3.16 18.47
N GLN A 131 5.36 2.95 19.56
CA GLN A 131 4.85 3.12 20.91
C GLN A 131 5.01 4.60 21.23
N THR A 132 3.92 5.38 21.22
CA THR A 132 3.96 6.74 21.77
C THR A 132 4.34 6.63 23.23
N SER A 133 5.51 7.13 23.57
CA SER A 133 5.95 7.43 24.94
C SER A 133 5.00 8.39 25.62
#